data_AF-A0AA47ID85-F1
#
_entry.id   AF-A0AA47ID85-F1
#
_cell.length_a   1.000
_cell.length_b   1.000
_cell.length_c   1.000
_cell.angle_alpha   90.00
_cell.angle_beta   90.00
_cell.angle_gamma   90.00
#
_symmetry.space_group_name_H-M   'P 1'
#
loop_
_entity.id
_entity.type
_entity.pdbx_description
1 polymer ?
#
loop_
_entity_poly.entity_id
_entity_poly.type
_entity_poly.pdbx_seq_one_letter_code
_entity_poly.pdbx_strand_id
1 'polypeptide(L)'
;MLRHSLRVRLLLPVLALVLVVVAALTVILAITEANRVKFEAGDAIERQSVSLQTLFSVTRAMMLDRVNSSMRQLRKEANAHGAASIGNEVRVGDRNANDLLLGQKAQANAFDMLDDVTAIHEGTATLFSRTGEDFVRISTNVKKDDGSRAIGTVLDPNGQAAAKLRNGESFYGVVDILGNPYVTGYEPIFAGNDKRVIGAWYVGYKADTQALENVVSSRRVLDSGFIAIFDSKNKLRFQSTTGATTDTATIERIVKDSPGDWVVTKQEVPDWGFTLVSAYPKSDVNGVIVRQSLWIAGIGLLVCALLLGLQWALIWSRVLRPIQHLTTVAEELSLGKWNHTIDEVNLKDEIGTLARAISRLSNSVRLAMERLSKR
;
A
#
# COMPACT_ATOMS: atom_id res chain seq x y z
N MET A 1 -31.73 -13.14 -50.16
CA MET A 1 -31.49 -14.49 -50.74
C MET A 1 -30.43 -15.36 -50.03
N LEU A 2 -29.74 -14.91 -48.96
CA LEU A 2 -28.68 -15.70 -48.28
C LEU A 2 -29.18 -16.76 -47.28
N ARG A 3 -30.47 -16.79 -46.92
CA ARG A 3 -31.01 -17.58 -45.80
C ARG A 3 -31.21 -19.09 -46.03
N HIS A 4 -30.98 -19.61 -47.25
CA HIS A 4 -31.30 -21.01 -47.59
C HIS A 4 -30.12 -21.89 -48.02
N SER A 5 -28.89 -21.39 -48.05
CA SER A 5 -27.75 -22.25 -48.38
C SER A 5 -27.34 -23.11 -47.17
N LEU A 6 -27.05 -24.40 -47.41
CA LEU A 6 -26.54 -25.34 -46.40
C LEU A 6 -25.31 -24.77 -45.64
N ARG A 7 -24.55 -23.92 -46.35
CA ARG A 7 -23.40 -23.15 -45.83
C ARG A 7 -23.77 -22.36 -44.57
N VAL A 8 -24.81 -21.55 -44.64
CA VAL A 8 -25.21 -20.66 -43.55
C VAL A 8 -25.78 -21.44 -42.37
N ARG A 9 -26.50 -22.55 -42.60
CA ARG A 9 -27.09 -23.35 -41.52
C ARG A 9 -26.06 -24.14 -40.71
N LEU A 10 -24.97 -24.59 -41.34
CA LEU A 10 -23.92 -25.37 -40.67
C LEU A 10 -22.80 -24.49 -40.10
N LEU A 11 -22.39 -23.42 -40.80
CA LEU A 11 -21.27 -22.57 -40.38
C LEU A 11 -21.62 -21.66 -39.21
N LEU A 12 -22.77 -20.99 -39.29
CA LEU A 12 -23.13 -19.91 -38.37
C LEU A 12 -23.22 -20.35 -36.90
N PRO A 13 -23.83 -21.51 -36.53
CA PRO A 13 -23.86 -21.93 -35.12
C PRO A 13 -22.48 -22.28 -34.57
N VAL A 14 -21.59 -22.90 -35.37
CA VAL A 14 -20.25 -23.29 -34.93
C VAL A 14 -19.35 -22.06 -34.76
N LEU A 15 -19.41 -21.11 -35.71
CA LEU A 15 -18.68 -19.85 -35.62
C LEU A 15 -19.21 -19.00 -34.44
N ALA A 16 -20.52 -18.96 -34.24
CA ALA A 16 -21.13 -18.26 -33.11
C ALA A 16 -20.71 -18.87 -31.76
N LEU A 17 -20.62 -20.21 -31.67
CA LEU A 17 -20.14 -20.88 -30.47
C LEU A 17 -18.70 -20.48 -30.13
N VAL A 18 -17.79 -20.50 -31.12
CA VAL A 18 -16.39 -20.06 -30.90
C VAL A 18 -16.33 -18.61 -30.47
N LEU A 19 -17.08 -17.72 -31.13
CA LEU A 19 -17.13 -16.31 -30.77
C LEU A 19 -17.56 -16.12 -29.31
N VAL A 20 -18.63 -16.80 -28.88
CA VAL A 20 -19.15 -16.71 -27.50
C VAL A 20 -18.14 -17.26 -26.50
N VAL A 21 -17.52 -18.41 -26.78
CA VAL A 21 -16.53 -19.02 -25.88
C VAL A 21 -15.30 -18.13 -25.73
N VAL A 22 -14.76 -17.61 -26.84
CA VAL A 22 -13.59 -16.73 -26.80
C VAL A 22 -13.92 -15.40 -26.12
N ALA A 23 -15.09 -14.82 -26.39
CA ALA A 23 -15.54 -13.60 -25.72
C ALA A 23 -15.71 -13.81 -24.21
N ALA A 24 -16.36 -14.90 -23.79
CA ALA A 24 -16.54 -15.24 -22.38
C ALA A 24 -15.19 -15.43 -21.68
N LEU A 25 -14.26 -16.17 -22.29
CA LEU A 25 -12.93 -16.38 -21.73
C LEU A 25 -12.13 -15.07 -21.62
N THR A 26 -12.22 -14.20 -22.63
CA THR A 26 -11.57 -12.89 -22.65
C THR A 26 -12.10 -12.00 -21.52
N VAL A 27 -13.42 -11.99 -21.30
CA VAL A 27 -14.05 -11.24 -20.20
C VAL A 27 -13.65 -11.81 -18.84
N ILE A 28 -13.64 -13.14 -18.68
CA ILE A 28 -13.18 -13.79 -17.44
C ILE A 28 -11.74 -13.39 -17.13
N LEU A 29 -10.83 -13.49 -18.11
CA LEU A 29 -9.43 -13.13 -17.95
C LEU A 29 -9.25 -11.64 -17.61
N ALA A 30 -10.01 -10.76 -18.25
CA ALA A 30 -9.97 -9.33 -17.94
C ALA A 30 -10.43 -9.02 -16.51
N ILE A 31 -11.49 -9.70 -16.02
CA ILE A 31 -11.97 -9.55 -14.64
C ILE A 31 -10.95 -10.09 -13.64
N THR A 32 -10.36 -11.27 -13.91
CA THR A 32 -9.33 -11.84 -13.03
C THR A 32 -8.11 -10.93 -12.94
N GLU A 33 -7.66 -10.36 -14.06
CA GLU A 33 -6.51 -9.45 -14.06
C GLU A 33 -6.85 -8.14 -13.36
N ALA A 34 -8.05 -7.58 -13.57
CA ALA A 34 -8.50 -6.40 -12.86
C ALA A 34 -8.50 -6.58 -11.34
N ASN A 35 -8.95 -7.74 -10.86
CA ASN A 35 -8.92 -8.07 -9.43
C ASN A 35 -7.49 -8.28 -8.93
N ARG A 36 -6.64 -8.93 -9.72
CA ARG A 36 -5.23 -9.13 -9.41
C ARG A 36 -4.50 -7.80 -9.22
N VAL A 37 -4.65 -6.86 -10.14
CA VAL A 37 -4.01 -5.53 -10.05
C VAL A 37 -4.49 -4.77 -8.81
N LYS A 38 -5.79 -4.81 -8.49
CA LYS A 38 -6.32 -4.19 -7.27
C LYS A 38 -5.72 -4.80 -6.01
N PHE A 39 -5.63 -6.13 -5.97
CA PHE A 39 -5.06 -6.85 -4.85
C PHE A 39 -3.57 -6.55 -4.68
N GLU A 40 -2.78 -6.62 -5.75
CA GLU A 40 -1.34 -6.32 -5.74
C GLU A 40 -1.07 -4.87 -5.31
N ALA A 41 -1.87 -3.91 -5.76
CA ALA A 41 -1.76 -2.51 -5.33
C ALA A 41 -2.05 -2.36 -3.82
N GLY A 42 -3.11 -2.98 -3.31
CA GLY A 42 -3.43 -2.97 -1.89
C GLY A 42 -2.33 -3.62 -1.02
N ASP A 43 -1.89 -4.82 -1.40
CA ASP A 43 -0.87 -5.59 -0.68
C ASP A 43 0.51 -4.91 -0.70
N ALA A 44 0.89 -4.27 -1.81
CA ALA A 44 2.12 -3.48 -1.87
C ALA A 44 2.11 -2.32 -0.86
N ILE A 45 0.98 -1.60 -0.77
CA ILE A 45 0.82 -0.46 0.15
C ILE A 45 0.79 -0.94 1.61
N GLU A 46 0.09 -2.04 1.88
CA GLU A 46 0.03 -2.62 3.22
C GLU A 46 1.43 -3.05 3.69
N ARG A 47 2.19 -3.78 2.86
CA ARG A 47 3.58 -4.17 3.17
C ARG A 47 4.47 -2.97 3.44
N GLN A 48 4.33 -1.90 2.67
CA GLN A 48 5.09 -0.67 2.88
C GLN A 48 4.69 0.03 4.19
N SER A 49 3.41 0.03 4.52
CA SER A 49 2.89 0.61 5.77
C SER A 49 3.39 -0.17 6.99
N VAL A 50 3.35 -1.51 6.96
CA VAL A 50 3.91 -2.39 8.00
C VAL A 50 5.43 -2.21 8.15
N SER A 51 6.15 -2.07 7.04
CA SER A 51 7.59 -1.80 7.06
C SER A 51 7.90 -0.46 7.74
N LEU A 52 7.13 0.59 7.46
CA LEU A 52 7.27 1.89 8.13
C LEU A 52 6.93 1.80 9.61
N GLN A 53 5.83 1.15 10.00
CA GLN A 53 5.48 0.95 11.41
C GLN A 53 6.61 0.22 12.16
N THR A 54 7.18 -0.81 11.54
CA THR A 54 8.33 -1.53 12.10
C THR A 54 9.54 -0.61 12.27
N LEU A 55 9.82 0.24 11.28
CA LEU A 55 10.91 1.21 11.36
C LEU A 55 10.68 2.25 12.48
N PHE A 56 9.46 2.76 12.63
CA PHE A 56 9.10 3.65 13.75
C PHE A 56 9.24 2.94 15.10
N SER A 57 8.82 1.67 15.19
CA SER A 57 8.96 0.86 16.41
C SER A 57 10.42 0.64 16.80
N VAL A 58 11.27 0.24 15.85
CA VAL A 58 12.71 0.06 16.06
C VAL A 58 13.38 1.39 16.41
N THR A 59 13.04 2.46 15.69
CA THR A 59 13.57 3.81 15.98
C THR A 59 13.23 4.24 17.40
N ARG A 60 11.99 4.01 17.84
CA ARG A 60 11.58 4.31 19.22
C ARG A 60 12.36 3.50 20.24
N ALA A 61 12.52 2.19 20.02
CA ALA A 61 13.28 1.33 20.92
C ALA A 61 14.73 1.83 21.06
N MET A 62 15.39 2.15 19.94
CA MET A 62 16.74 2.72 19.95
C MET A 62 16.81 4.08 20.66
N MET A 63 15.81 4.96 20.44
CA MET A 63 15.72 6.24 21.14
C MET A 63 15.51 6.05 22.63
N LEU A 64 14.66 5.09 23.05
CA LEU A 64 14.45 4.76 24.47
C LEU A 64 15.71 4.19 25.12
N ASP A 65 16.47 3.34 24.45
CA ASP A 65 17.76 2.85 24.97
C ASP A 65 18.74 4.00 25.20
N ARG A 66 18.73 4.97 24.28
CA ARG A 66 19.51 6.20 24.39
C ARG A 66 19.01 7.08 25.54
N VAL A 67 17.70 7.25 25.71
CA VAL A 67 17.11 7.97 26.87
C VAL A 67 17.56 7.31 28.17
N ASN A 68 17.44 5.99 28.28
CA ASN A 68 17.85 5.25 29.48
C ASN A 68 19.34 5.43 29.78
N SER A 69 20.19 5.39 28.75
CA SER A 69 21.64 5.55 28.90
C SER A 69 22.02 6.95 29.36
N SER A 70 21.43 7.98 28.75
CA SER A 70 21.64 9.37 29.15
C SER A 70 21.03 9.70 30.51
N MET A 71 19.92 9.08 30.88
CA MET A 71 19.35 9.21 32.23
C MET A 71 20.30 8.64 33.29
N ARG A 72 20.88 7.45 33.04
CA ARG A 72 21.89 6.88 33.93
C ARG A 72 23.12 7.79 34.05
N GLN A 73 23.57 8.38 32.95
CA GLN A 73 24.70 9.31 32.95
C GLN A 73 24.39 10.59 33.74
N LEU A 74 23.27 11.26 33.44
CA LEU A 74 22.81 12.45 34.15
C LEU A 74 22.73 12.21 35.66
N ARG A 75 22.13 11.09 36.07
CA ARG A 75 22.04 10.74 37.49
C ARG A 75 23.38 10.43 38.13
N LYS A 76 24.28 9.76 37.41
CA LYS A 76 25.64 9.48 37.90
C LYS A 76 26.40 10.79 38.15
N GLU A 77 26.31 11.72 37.22
CA GLU A 77 26.95 13.03 37.30
C GLU A 77 26.35 13.88 38.44
N ALA A 78 25.02 13.94 38.52
CA ALA A 78 24.32 14.62 39.60
C ALA A 78 24.71 14.06 40.98
N ASN A 79 24.75 12.74 41.12
CA ASN A 79 25.13 12.08 42.37
C ASN A 79 26.60 12.33 42.76
N ALA A 80 27.48 12.62 41.80
CA ALA A 80 28.87 13.00 42.08
C ALA A 80 28.98 14.37 42.77
N HIS A 81 27.97 15.23 42.63
CA HIS A 81 27.86 16.50 43.37
C HIS A 81 27.24 16.33 44.76
N GLY A 82 26.60 15.20 45.05
CA GLY A 82 26.01 14.87 46.34
C GLY A 82 24.52 14.51 46.23
N ALA A 83 23.91 14.15 47.35
CA ALA A 83 22.49 13.81 47.40
C ALA A 83 21.60 15.03 47.08
N ALA A 84 20.47 14.78 46.41
CA ALA A 84 19.50 15.82 46.09
C ALA A 84 18.71 16.26 47.33
N SER A 85 18.52 17.56 47.51
CA SER A 85 17.69 18.14 48.56
C SER A 85 16.96 19.40 48.09
N ILE A 86 15.94 19.84 48.84
CA ILE A 86 15.21 21.09 48.55
C ILE A 86 16.03 22.27 49.06
N GLY A 87 16.23 23.26 48.20
CA GLY A 87 16.81 24.57 48.54
C GLY A 87 15.73 25.64 48.75
N ASN A 88 16.17 26.90 48.80
CA ASN A 88 15.28 28.05 48.95
C ASN A 88 14.44 28.30 47.68
N GLU A 89 13.36 29.07 47.82
CA GLU A 89 12.60 29.53 46.67
C GLU A 89 13.44 30.48 45.81
N VAL A 90 13.38 30.28 44.49
CA VAL A 90 14.15 31.01 43.50
C VAL A 90 13.29 31.31 42.28
N ARG A 91 13.59 32.45 41.63
CA ARG A 91 12.95 32.86 40.39
C ARG A 91 13.53 32.09 39.20
N VAL A 92 12.67 31.41 38.45
CA VAL A 92 13.01 30.68 37.22
C VAL A 92 12.11 31.17 36.08
N GLY A 93 12.67 32.01 35.22
CA GLY A 93 11.88 32.75 34.23
C GLY A 93 10.78 33.57 34.92
N ASP A 94 9.52 33.32 34.54
CA ASP A 94 8.37 34.05 35.06
C ASP A 94 7.66 33.39 36.25
N ARG A 95 8.25 32.36 36.86
CA ARG A 95 7.67 31.63 37.99
C ARG A 95 8.66 31.50 39.16
N ASN A 96 8.14 31.40 40.38
CA ASN A 96 8.93 30.98 41.55
C ASN A 96 8.84 29.46 41.71
N ALA A 97 9.94 28.83 42.07
CA ALA A 97 10.00 27.41 42.39
C ALA A 97 11.04 27.17 43.49
N ASN A 98 10.94 26.04 44.18
CA ASN A 98 12.00 25.62 45.08
C ASN A 98 13.24 25.27 44.28
N ASP A 99 14.41 25.74 44.69
CA ASP A 99 15.66 25.24 44.15
C ASP A 99 15.85 23.77 44.53
N LEU A 100 16.67 23.06 43.75
CA LEU A 100 17.16 21.75 44.09
C LEU A 100 18.67 21.83 44.27
N LEU A 101 19.16 21.34 45.40
CA LEU A 101 20.58 21.28 45.70
C LEU A 101 21.10 19.89 45.41
N LEU A 102 22.23 19.80 44.71
CA LEU A 102 23.02 18.56 44.62
C LEU A 102 24.22 18.72 45.55
N GLY A 103 24.17 18.01 46.69
CA GLY A 103 25.04 18.33 47.82
C GLY A 103 24.76 19.74 48.33
N GLN A 104 25.69 20.66 48.09
CA GLN A 104 25.57 22.08 48.47
C GLN A 104 25.41 23.02 47.25
N LYS A 105 25.33 22.48 46.02
CA LYS A 105 25.27 23.28 44.80
C LYS A 105 23.83 23.49 44.33
N ALA A 106 23.42 24.75 44.26
CA ALA A 106 22.18 25.20 43.61
C ALA A 106 22.11 24.75 42.15
N GLN A 107 20.93 24.35 41.68
CA GLN A 107 20.72 23.88 40.30
C GLN A 107 19.75 24.75 39.50
N ALA A 108 18.92 25.56 40.15
CA ALA A 108 18.06 26.50 39.44
C ALA A 108 18.89 27.50 38.63
N ASN A 109 18.54 27.66 37.36
CA ASN A 109 19.26 28.49 36.39
C ASN A 109 20.75 28.08 36.16
N ALA A 110 21.17 26.89 36.61
CA ALA A 110 22.52 26.35 36.37
C ALA A 110 22.47 25.28 35.27
N PHE A 111 23.17 25.48 34.16
CA PHE A 111 22.95 24.70 32.92
C PHE A 111 24.08 23.74 32.56
N ASP A 112 25.29 23.93 33.10
CA ASP A 112 26.52 23.27 32.65
C ASP A 112 26.38 21.73 32.61
N MET A 113 25.94 21.13 33.72
CA MET A 113 25.73 19.68 33.82
C MET A 113 24.72 19.15 32.79
N LEU A 114 23.67 19.92 32.50
CA LEU A 114 22.64 19.49 31.53
C LEU A 114 23.12 19.65 30.09
N ASP A 115 23.94 20.66 29.81
CA ASP A 115 24.54 20.87 28.50
C ASP A 115 25.55 19.75 28.18
N ASP A 116 26.36 19.34 29.16
CA ASP A 116 27.35 18.25 29.02
C ASP A 116 26.71 16.90 28.67
N VAL A 117 25.54 16.60 29.25
CA VAL A 117 24.75 15.40 28.91
C VAL A 117 24.33 15.38 27.42
N THR A 118 24.31 16.53 26.76
CA THR A 118 23.80 16.68 25.38
C THR A 118 24.85 16.98 24.33
N ALA A 119 26.06 17.39 24.75
CA ALA A 119 27.25 17.44 23.91
C ALA A 119 27.51 16.09 23.23
N ILE A 120 27.08 15.01 23.88
CA ILE A 120 27.10 13.66 23.36
C ILE A 120 25.72 13.37 22.73
N HIS A 121 25.61 13.66 21.43
CA HIS A 121 24.56 13.21 20.49
C HIS A 121 23.32 14.11 20.21
N GLU A 122 23.15 15.34 20.72
CA GLU A 122 21.95 16.20 20.47
C GLU A 122 20.70 15.85 21.32
N GLY A 123 20.92 15.46 22.58
CA GLY A 123 19.82 15.26 23.53
C GLY A 123 19.23 16.52 24.11
N THR A 124 18.23 16.34 24.96
CA THR A 124 17.77 17.37 25.90
C THR A 124 17.74 16.79 27.29
N ALA A 125 18.08 17.61 28.28
CA ALA A 125 18.06 17.28 29.69
C ALA A 125 17.40 18.41 30.47
N THR A 126 16.74 18.07 31.57
CA THR A 126 16.00 19.03 32.38
C THR A 126 15.93 18.57 33.82
N LEU A 127 16.03 19.53 34.73
CA LEU A 127 15.72 19.36 36.13
C LEU A 127 14.40 20.07 36.44
N PHE A 128 13.43 19.31 36.92
CA PHE A 128 12.16 19.84 37.41
C PHE A 128 12.16 19.87 38.93
N SER A 129 11.67 20.95 39.51
CA SER A 129 11.38 21.06 40.94
C SER A 129 9.89 20.86 41.19
N ARG A 130 9.54 20.06 42.18
CA ARG A 130 8.15 19.91 42.62
C ARG A 130 7.76 21.12 43.46
N THR A 131 6.81 21.91 42.96
CA THR A 131 6.26 23.08 43.65
C THR A 131 4.75 22.89 43.78
N GLY A 132 4.30 22.47 44.97
CA GLY A 132 2.95 21.95 45.17
C GLY A 132 2.76 20.61 44.43
N GLU A 133 1.76 20.54 43.55
CA GLU A 133 1.47 19.38 42.70
C GLU A 133 2.11 19.48 41.30
N ASP A 134 2.69 20.63 40.97
CA ASP A 134 3.29 20.92 39.68
C ASP A 134 4.80 20.63 39.66
N PHE A 135 5.31 20.31 38.48
CA PHE A 135 6.74 20.18 38.21
C PHE A 135 7.22 21.36 37.36
N VAL A 136 7.94 22.29 37.99
CA VAL A 136 8.45 23.50 37.36
C VAL A 136 9.85 23.27 36.84
N ARG A 137 10.10 23.66 35.59
CA ARG A 137 11.40 23.52 34.92
C ARG A 137 12.41 24.53 35.49
N ILE A 138 13.30 24.09 36.38
CA ILE A 138 14.26 24.99 37.04
C ILE A 138 15.60 25.10 36.31
N SER A 139 15.97 24.07 35.55
CA SER A 139 17.13 24.11 34.67
C SER A 139 16.93 23.20 33.47
N THR A 140 17.33 23.63 32.27
CA THR A 140 17.09 22.90 31.03
C THR A 140 17.98 23.37 29.90
N ASN A 141 18.22 22.51 28.92
CA ASN A 141 18.73 22.89 27.60
C ASN A 141 17.71 22.80 26.47
N VAL A 142 16.45 22.51 26.80
CA VAL A 142 15.35 22.69 25.87
C VAL A 142 15.20 24.18 25.60
N LYS A 143 15.31 24.56 24.33
CA LYS A 143 15.11 25.93 23.86
C LYS A 143 13.71 26.14 23.33
N LYS A 144 13.18 27.35 23.52
CA LYS A 144 11.97 27.84 22.85
C LYS A 144 12.33 28.28 21.42
N ASP A 145 11.31 28.67 20.66
CA ASP A 145 11.48 29.14 19.27
C ASP A 145 12.31 30.43 19.18
N ASP A 146 12.32 31.27 20.22
CA ASP A 146 13.16 32.46 20.34
C ASP A 146 14.64 32.16 20.70
N GLY A 147 14.99 30.88 20.87
CA GLY A 147 16.34 30.42 21.24
C GLY A 147 16.65 30.47 22.74
N SER A 148 15.79 31.09 23.56
CA SER A 148 15.92 31.11 25.02
C SER A 148 15.62 29.74 25.63
N ARG A 149 16.15 29.45 26.82
CA ARG A 149 15.86 28.21 27.54
C ARG A 149 14.43 28.22 28.07
N ALA A 150 13.76 27.08 28.01
CA ALA A 150 12.37 26.93 28.44
C ALA A 150 12.19 26.86 29.98
N ILE A 151 13.04 27.54 30.75
CA ILE A 151 12.93 27.62 32.22
C ILE A 151 11.60 28.26 32.66
N GLY A 152 11.13 27.91 33.85
CA GLY A 152 9.88 28.41 34.42
C GLY A 152 8.60 27.80 33.84
N THR A 153 8.71 27.02 32.75
CA THR A 153 7.57 26.28 32.19
C THR A 153 7.22 25.10 33.09
N VAL A 154 5.95 24.70 33.06
CA VAL A 154 5.42 23.60 33.86
C VAL A 154 5.27 22.38 32.97
N LEU A 155 5.73 21.21 33.45
CA LEU A 155 5.38 19.94 32.82
C LEU A 155 3.87 19.77 32.83
N ASP A 156 3.26 19.42 31.70
CA ASP A 156 1.79 19.30 31.58
C ASP A 156 1.19 18.57 32.79
N PRO A 157 0.46 19.28 33.68
CA PRO A 157 -0.03 18.72 34.95
C PRO A 157 -0.99 17.55 34.75
N ASN A 158 -1.69 17.53 33.61
CA ASN A 158 -2.65 16.50 33.22
C ASN A 158 -2.02 15.39 32.38
N GLY A 159 -0.74 15.54 32.00
CA GLY A 159 -0.01 14.56 31.21
C GLY A 159 0.38 13.31 32.01
N GLN A 160 0.60 12.20 31.29
CA GLN A 160 0.97 10.91 31.88
C GLN A 160 2.27 10.98 32.70
N ALA A 161 3.26 11.75 32.23
CA ALA A 161 4.53 11.93 32.93
C ALA A 161 4.34 12.58 34.32
N ALA A 162 3.57 13.67 34.41
CA ALA A 162 3.31 14.34 35.69
C ALA A 162 2.53 13.44 36.66
N ALA A 163 1.54 12.70 36.15
CA ALA A 163 0.76 11.75 36.96
C ALA A 163 1.64 10.64 37.56
N LYS A 164 2.52 10.03 36.75
CA LYS A 164 3.48 9.02 37.21
C LYS A 164 4.46 9.57 38.24
N LEU A 165 5.02 10.76 37.98
CA LEU A 165 5.96 11.41 38.89
C LEU A 165 5.33 11.76 40.25
N ARG A 166 4.07 12.22 40.29
CA ARG A 166 3.36 12.46 41.56
C ARG A 166 3.24 11.20 42.42
N ASN A 167 3.10 10.04 41.77
CA ASN A 167 3.05 8.73 42.42
C ASN A 167 4.44 8.15 42.74
N GLY A 168 5.52 8.87 42.45
CA GLY A 168 6.89 8.36 42.63
C GLY A 168 7.29 7.29 41.62
N GLU A 169 6.60 7.22 40.48
CA GLU A 169 6.90 6.30 39.38
C GLU A 169 7.64 7.02 38.25
N SER A 170 8.57 6.30 37.62
CA SER A 170 9.22 6.78 36.39
C SER A 170 8.26 6.66 35.19
N PHE A 171 8.44 7.53 34.20
CA PHE A 171 7.70 7.50 32.94
C PHE A 171 8.66 7.53 31.76
N TYR A 172 8.46 6.61 30.81
CA TYR A 172 9.23 6.55 29.56
C TYR A 172 8.25 6.46 28.39
N GLY A 173 8.31 7.40 27.47
CA GLY A 173 7.33 7.48 26.38
C GLY A 173 7.44 8.74 25.53
N VAL A 174 6.49 8.90 24.62
CA VAL A 174 6.44 10.06 23.72
C VAL A 174 5.65 11.19 24.37
N VAL A 175 6.21 12.39 24.39
CA VAL A 175 5.59 13.60 24.94
C VAL A 175 5.78 14.77 23.97
N ASP A 176 4.75 15.60 23.83
CA ASP A 176 4.84 16.87 23.11
C ASP A 176 5.51 17.92 24.00
N ILE A 177 6.60 18.50 23.52
CA ILE A 177 7.33 19.57 24.20
C ILE A 177 7.42 20.74 23.23
N LEU A 178 6.68 21.81 23.55
CA LEU A 178 6.62 23.03 22.74
C LEU A 178 6.21 22.73 21.27
N GLY A 179 5.22 21.85 21.06
CA GLY A 179 4.70 21.53 19.73
C GLY A 179 5.55 20.53 18.93
N ASN A 180 6.55 19.91 19.57
CA ASN A 180 7.42 18.93 18.96
C ASN A 180 7.39 17.62 19.76
N PRO A 181 7.24 16.46 19.10
CA PRO A 181 7.26 15.18 19.79
C PRO A 181 8.69 14.81 20.21
N TYR A 182 8.83 14.30 21.43
CA TYR A 182 10.08 13.77 21.96
C TYR A 182 9.85 12.37 22.50
N VAL A 183 10.84 11.49 22.30
CA VAL A 183 10.95 10.26 23.09
C VAL A 183 11.69 10.62 24.37
N THR A 184 11.07 10.37 25.52
CA THR A 184 11.45 10.97 26.80
C THR A 184 11.50 9.94 27.92
N GLY A 185 12.27 10.27 28.95
CA GLY A 185 12.33 9.56 30.22
C GLY A 185 12.29 10.56 31.36
N TYR A 186 11.44 10.28 32.35
CA TYR A 186 11.26 11.06 33.56
C TYR A 186 11.47 10.15 34.76
N GLU A 187 12.34 10.54 35.69
CA GLU A 187 12.56 9.81 36.94
C GLU A 187 12.38 10.74 38.15
N PRO A 188 11.62 10.33 39.17
CA PRO A 188 11.41 11.16 40.35
C PRO A 188 12.71 11.34 41.14
N ILE A 189 12.89 12.53 41.70
CA ILE A 189 13.94 12.86 42.65
C ILE A 189 13.33 12.79 44.04
N PHE A 190 13.91 11.99 44.92
CA PHE A 190 13.43 11.83 46.29
C PHE A 190 14.26 12.64 47.28
N ALA A 191 13.60 13.25 48.27
CA ALA A 191 14.28 13.86 49.41
C ALA A 191 14.76 12.77 50.37
N GLY A 192 16.07 12.53 50.39
CA GLY A 192 16.71 11.65 51.36
C GLY A 192 15.99 10.29 51.52
N ASN A 193 15.77 9.89 52.77
CA ASN A 193 15.22 8.58 53.12
C ASN A 193 13.68 8.49 53.07
N ASP A 194 12.97 9.62 53.03
CA ASP A 194 11.52 9.67 53.24
C ASP A 194 10.70 9.39 51.97
N LYS A 195 11.36 9.04 50.85
CA LYS A 195 10.74 8.77 49.53
C LYS A 195 9.74 9.82 49.05
N ARG A 196 9.81 11.06 49.56
CA ARG A 196 9.00 12.18 49.10
C ARG A 196 9.60 12.73 47.81
N VAL A 197 8.80 12.80 46.74
CA VAL A 197 9.21 13.36 45.46
C VAL A 197 9.39 14.88 45.60
N ILE A 198 10.60 15.37 45.34
CA ILE A 198 10.97 16.81 45.40
C ILE A 198 11.25 17.41 44.03
N GLY A 199 11.36 16.58 43.00
CA GLY A 199 11.63 17.00 41.64
C GLY A 199 11.61 15.83 40.68
N ALA A 200 12.06 16.06 39.45
CA ALA A 200 12.22 15.02 38.46
C ALA A 200 13.43 15.29 37.57
N TRP A 201 14.17 14.22 37.26
CA TRP A 201 15.10 14.17 36.16
C TRP A 201 14.33 14.00 34.87
N TYR A 202 14.77 14.67 33.81
CA TYR A 202 14.26 14.47 32.47
C TYR A 202 15.41 14.35 31.47
N VAL A 203 15.23 13.42 30.54
CA VAL A 203 16.02 13.30 29.32
C VAL A 203 15.06 13.06 28.16
N GLY A 204 15.34 13.64 26.99
CA GLY A 204 14.58 13.33 25.79
C GLY A 204 15.28 13.67 24.49
N TYR A 205 14.82 13.04 23.42
CA TYR A 205 15.32 13.19 22.06
C TYR A 205 14.17 13.53 21.12
N LYS A 206 14.37 14.51 20.24
CA LYS A 206 13.38 14.90 19.23
C LYS A 206 13.03 13.69 18.36
N ALA A 207 11.74 13.43 18.22
CA ALA A 207 11.19 12.42 17.33
C ALA A 207 11.41 12.76 15.85
N ASP A 208 11.36 14.05 15.54
CA ASP A 208 11.50 14.60 14.20
C ASP A 208 12.96 14.57 13.75
N THR A 209 13.40 13.37 13.35
CA THR A 209 14.76 13.15 12.87
C THR A 209 14.81 13.23 11.35
N GLN A 210 15.92 13.76 10.83
CA GLN A 210 16.19 13.75 9.38
C GLN A 210 16.16 12.34 8.79
N ALA A 211 16.56 11.33 9.58
CA ALA A 211 16.51 9.93 9.16
C ALA A 211 15.08 9.45 8.87
N LEU A 212 14.12 9.76 9.74
CA LEU A 212 12.71 9.43 9.51
C LEU A 212 12.14 10.20 8.33
N GLU A 213 12.45 11.50 8.23
CA GLU A 213 12.04 12.32 7.09
C GLU A 213 12.56 11.75 5.77
N ASN A 214 13.84 11.38 5.69
CA ASN A 214 14.44 10.81 4.49
C ASN A 214 13.76 9.49 4.07
N VAL A 215 13.45 8.64 5.04
CA VAL A 215 12.81 7.34 4.76
C VAL A 215 11.36 7.51 4.31
N VAL A 216 10.61 8.44 4.91
CA VAL A 216 9.21 8.70 4.54
C VAL A 216 9.14 9.46 3.20
N SER A 217 9.99 10.48 3.02
CA SER A 217 10.06 11.27 1.79
C SER A 217 10.35 10.43 0.55
N SER A 218 11.25 9.45 0.67
CA SER A 218 11.63 8.56 -0.44
C SER A 218 10.59 7.48 -0.76
N ARG A 219 9.50 7.36 0.01
CA ARG A 219 8.47 6.36 -0.23
C ARG A 219 7.58 6.77 -1.40
N ARG A 220 7.47 5.88 -2.38
CA ARG A 220 6.54 6.01 -3.50
C ARG A 220 5.32 5.12 -3.28
N VAL A 221 4.14 5.64 -3.59
CA VAL A 221 2.88 4.89 -3.64
C VAL A 221 2.28 5.10 -5.02
N LEU A 222 2.29 4.05 -5.84
CA LEU A 222 1.82 4.10 -7.23
C LEU A 222 2.39 5.32 -7.98
N ASP A 223 1.60 6.02 -8.80
CA ASP A 223 2.07 7.15 -9.61
C ASP A 223 1.77 8.49 -8.96
N SER A 224 0.61 8.60 -8.31
CA SER A 224 0.06 9.83 -7.74
C SER A 224 -0.24 9.69 -6.25
N GLY A 225 -0.06 8.51 -5.66
CA GLY A 225 -0.29 8.28 -4.23
C GLY A 225 0.81 8.84 -3.35
N PHE A 226 0.55 8.87 -2.05
CA PHE A 226 1.46 9.39 -1.03
C PHE A 226 1.40 8.60 0.27
N ILE A 227 2.43 8.78 1.10
CA ILE A 227 2.45 8.43 2.52
C ILE A 227 2.65 9.71 3.32
N ALA A 228 1.90 9.86 4.41
CA ALA A 228 2.01 10.98 5.33
C ALA A 228 1.92 10.49 6.77
N ILE A 229 2.67 11.13 7.66
CA ILE A 229 2.65 10.87 9.10
C ILE A 229 2.17 12.12 9.82
N PHE A 230 1.11 11.98 10.59
CA PHE A 230 0.53 13.04 11.41
C PHE A 230 0.81 12.76 12.89
N ASP A 231 1.04 13.81 13.67
CA ASP A 231 1.15 13.68 15.12
C ASP A 231 -0.23 13.55 15.79
N SER A 232 -0.24 13.41 17.12
CA SER A 232 -1.47 13.27 17.92
C SER A 232 -2.39 14.49 17.89
N LYS A 233 -1.91 15.64 17.39
CA LYS A 233 -2.69 16.87 17.19
C LYS A 233 -3.12 17.03 15.73
N ASN A 234 -2.99 15.99 14.89
CA ASN A 234 -3.24 16.01 13.45
C ASN A 234 -2.35 17.00 12.67
N LYS A 235 -1.18 17.37 13.19
CA LYS A 235 -0.22 18.16 12.43
C LYS A 235 0.64 17.24 11.58
N LEU A 236 0.80 17.57 10.30
CA LEU A 236 1.69 16.83 9.41
C LEU A 236 3.15 16.95 9.87
N ARG A 237 3.83 15.82 10.05
CA ARG A 237 5.25 15.75 10.44
C ARG A 237 6.15 15.30 9.31
N PHE A 238 5.71 14.27 8.59
CA PHE A 238 6.47 13.71 7.48
C PHE A 238 5.54 13.41 6.31
N GLN A 239 6.03 13.58 5.09
CA GLN A 239 5.31 13.23 3.87
C GLN A 239 6.26 12.67 2.83
N SER A 240 5.76 11.78 1.98
CA SER A 240 6.42 11.38 0.76
C SER A 240 6.57 12.57 -0.19
N THR A 241 7.72 12.68 -0.84
CA THR A 241 8.00 13.70 -1.86
C THR A 241 8.17 13.08 -3.24
N THR A 242 7.71 11.85 -3.41
CA THR A 242 7.73 11.13 -4.70
C THR A 242 6.31 10.95 -5.24
N GLY A 243 6.20 10.72 -6.55
CA GLY A 243 4.90 10.65 -7.23
C GLY A 243 4.36 12.03 -7.61
N ALA A 244 3.12 12.08 -8.08
CA ALA A 244 2.49 13.32 -8.54
C ALA A 244 1.91 14.17 -7.41
N THR A 245 1.55 13.58 -6.27
CA THR A 245 0.92 14.29 -5.14
C THR A 245 1.94 14.53 -4.03
N THR A 246 2.59 15.68 -4.08
CA THR A 246 3.64 16.07 -3.11
C THR A 246 3.34 17.38 -2.40
N ASP A 247 2.32 18.12 -2.84
CA ASP A 247 1.89 19.36 -2.21
C ASP A 247 1.23 19.12 -0.85
N THR A 248 1.73 19.79 0.19
CA THR A 248 1.29 19.61 1.58
C THR A 248 -0.19 19.95 1.76
N ALA A 249 -0.65 21.08 1.21
CA ALA A 249 -2.04 21.50 1.36
C ALA A 249 -3.00 20.50 0.69
N THR A 250 -2.60 19.93 -0.43
CA THR A 250 -3.34 18.87 -1.13
C THR A 250 -3.39 17.58 -0.32
N ILE A 251 -2.26 17.15 0.25
CA ILE A 251 -2.19 15.98 1.14
C ILE A 251 -3.13 16.16 2.34
N GLU A 252 -3.01 17.27 3.06
CA GLU A 252 -3.85 17.55 4.23
C GLU A 252 -5.35 17.56 3.89
N ARG A 253 -5.71 18.16 2.75
CA ARG A 253 -7.10 18.14 2.24
C ARG A 253 -7.58 16.73 1.94
N ILE A 254 -6.80 15.90 1.24
CA ILE A 254 -7.18 14.51 0.93
C ILE A 254 -7.36 13.69 2.21
N VAL A 255 -6.45 13.85 3.18
CA VAL A 255 -6.52 13.14 4.46
C VAL A 255 -7.73 13.58 5.29
N LYS A 256 -8.10 14.86 5.23
CA LYS A 256 -9.26 15.42 5.93
C LYS A 256 -10.57 15.00 5.28
N ASP A 257 -10.70 15.21 3.97
CA ASP A 257 -11.97 15.08 3.26
C ASP A 257 -12.25 13.64 2.79
N SER A 258 -11.22 12.80 2.68
CA SER A 258 -11.30 11.42 2.17
C SER A 258 -12.15 11.30 0.89
N PRO A 259 -11.79 12.01 -0.19
CA PRO A 259 -12.62 12.12 -1.37
C PRO A 259 -12.84 10.74 -2.04
N GLY A 260 -14.04 10.51 -2.61
CA GLY A 260 -14.47 9.18 -3.04
C GLY A 260 -13.72 8.59 -4.25
N ASP A 261 -12.98 9.42 -4.99
CA ASP A 261 -12.05 9.02 -6.04
C ASP A 261 -10.67 8.58 -5.50
N TRP A 262 -10.43 8.75 -4.21
CA TRP A 262 -9.25 8.27 -3.50
C TRP A 262 -9.56 7.05 -2.64
N VAL A 263 -8.52 6.25 -2.43
CA VAL A 263 -8.48 5.25 -1.36
C VAL A 263 -7.55 5.82 -0.30
N VAL A 264 -8.07 6.05 0.90
CA VAL A 264 -7.31 6.59 2.03
C VAL A 264 -7.35 5.59 3.16
N THR A 265 -6.18 5.17 3.62
CA THR A 265 -6.01 4.23 4.72
C THR A 265 -5.24 4.92 5.84
N LYS A 266 -5.79 4.88 7.05
CA LYS A 266 -5.18 5.44 8.26
C LYS A 266 -4.85 4.32 9.23
N GLN A 267 -3.64 4.33 9.77
CA GLN A 267 -3.18 3.36 10.75
C GLN A 267 -2.43 4.08 11.87
N GLU A 268 -2.73 3.75 13.11
CA GLU A 268 -1.97 4.28 14.25
C GLU A 268 -0.58 3.66 14.29
N VAL A 269 0.43 4.48 14.58
CA VAL A 269 1.79 4.02 14.83
C VAL A 269 1.89 3.71 16.33
N PRO A 270 2.08 2.44 16.72
CA PRO A 270 2.07 2.03 18.12
C PRO A 270 3.03 2.86 18.99
N ASP A 271 2.55 3.28 20.16
CA ASP A 271 3.27 4.03 21.20
C ASP A 271 3.88 5.39 20.81
N TRP A 272 3.67 5.85 19.58
CA TRP A 272 4.05 7.19 19.14
C TRP A 272 2.91 8.20 19.27
N GLY A 273 1.66 7.72 19.22
CA GLY A 273 0.50 8.59 19.04
C GLY A 273 0.45 9.25 17.66
N PHE A 274 1.24 8.75 16.71
CA PHE A 274 1.23 9.20 15.32
C PHE A 274 0.22 8.39 14.51
N THR A 275 -0.28 9.00 13.43
CA THR A 275 -1.10 8.33 12.44
C THR A 275 -0.35 8.27 11.12
N LEU A 276 -0.09 7.05 10.64
CA LEU A 276 0.38 6.80 9.29
C LEU A 276 -0.82 6.78 8.34
N VAL A 277 -0.74 7.59 7.30
CA VAL A 277 -1.75 7.68 6.25
C VAL A 277 -1.12 7.30 4.93
N SER A 278 -1.71 6.33 4.25
CA SER A 278 -1.40 5.99 2.87
C SER A 278 -2.62 6.28 2.01
N ALA A 279 -2.41 6.95 0.88
CA ALA A 279 -3.51 7.31 0.00
C ALA A 279 -3.10 7.26 -1.46
N TYR A 280 -4.01 6.85 -2.32
CA TYR A 280 -3.81 6.86 -3.78
C TYR A 280 -5.14 7.09 -4.50
N PRO A 281 -5.12 7.72 -5.69
CA PRO A 281 -6.33 7.88 -6.47
C PRO A 281 -6.68 6.57 -7.18
N LYS A 282 -7.97 6.26 -7.27
CA LYS A 282 -8.46 5.07 -7.99
C LYS A 282 -8.05 5.07 -9.47
N SER A 283 -7.75 6.25 -10.04
CA SER A 283 -7.24 6.40 -11.41
C SER A 283 -5.88 5.72 -11.63
N ASP A 284 -4.99 5.70 -10.63
CA ASP A 284 -3.68 5.06 -10.75
C ASP A 284 -3.84 3.55 -11.01
N VAL A 285 -4.80 2.93 -10.33
CA VAL A 285 -5.12 1.50 -10.50
C VAL A 285 -5.96 1.28 -11.75
N ASN A 286 -6.99 2.10 -11.97
CA ASN A 286 -7.90 1.97 -13.12
C ASN A 286 -7.16 2.15 -14.45
N GLY A 287 -6.18 3.06 -14.54
CA GLY A 287 -5.39 3.25 -15.75
C GLY A 287 -4.59 2.00 -16.13
N VAL A 288 -3.99 1.33 -15.14
CA VAL A 288 -3.29 0.05 -15.33
C VAL A 288 -4.26 -1.04 -15.78
N ILE A 289 -5.41 -1.15 -15.11
CA ILE A 289 -6.46 -2.13 -15.44
C ILE A 289 -6.94 -1.97 -16.87
N VAL A 290 -7.27 -0.74 -17.30
CA VAL A 290 -7.77 -0.47 -18.66
C VAL A 290 -6.71 -0.83 -19.69
N ARG A 291 -5.46 -0.42 -19.48
CA ARG A 291 -4.35 -0.73 -20.41
C ARG A 291 -4.14 -2.24 -20.56
N GLN A 292 -4.13 -2.99 -19.46
CA GLN A 292 -3.99 -4.44 -19.52
C GLN A 292 -5.22 -5.13 -20.12
N SER A 293 -6.42 -4.66 -19.82
CA SER A 293 -7.67 -5.16 -20.40
C SER A 293 -7.72 -4.97 -21.92
N LEU A 294 -7.20 -3.85 -22.43
CA LEU A 294 -7.09 -3.60 -23.87
C LEU A 294 -6.15 -4.60 -24.56
N TRP A 295 -5.01 -4.91 -23.95
CA TRP A 295 -4.10 -5.94 -24.47
C TRP A 295 -4.74 -7.33 -24.46
N ILE A 296 -5.41 -7.72 -23.37
CA ILE A 296 -6.15 -8.99 -23.27
C ILE A 296 -7.23 -9.07 -24.35
N ALA A 297 -8.02 -7.99 -24.54
CA ALA A 297 -9.04 -7.93 -25.57
C ALA A 297 -8.44 -8.02 -26.98
N GLY A 298 -7.31 -7.35 -27.23
CA GLY A 298 -6.60 -7.44 -28.52
C GLY A 298 -6.11 -8.84 -28.84
N ILE A 299 -5.51 -9.54 -27.87
CA ILE A 299 -5.09 -10.94 -28.01
C ILE A 299 -6.30 -11.85 -28.21
N GLY A 300 -7.37 -11.66 -27.42
CA GLY A 300 -8.61 -12.41 -27.56
C GLY A 300 -9.23 -12.26 -28.95
N LEU A 301 -9.24 -11.05 -29.51
CA LEU A 301 -9.73 -10.79 -30.87
C LEU A 301 -8.85 -11.47 -31.93
N LEU A 302 -7.53 -11.43 -31.79
CA LEU A 302 -6.60 -12.11 -32.70
C LEU A 302 -6.83 -13.63 -32.68
N VAL A 303 -6.92 -14.23 -31.49
CA VAL A 303 -7.20 -15.67 -31.33
C VAL A 303 -8.56 -16.02 -31.91
N CYS A 304 -9.58 -15.18 -31.67
CA CYS A 304 -10.90 -15.37 -32.26
C CYS A 304 -10.85 -15.38 -33.78
N ALA A 305 -10.19 -14.39 -34.40
CA ALA A 305 -10.05 -14.30 -35.85
C ALA A 305 -9.32 -15.52 -36.43
N LEU A 306 -8.26 -16.00 -35.76
CA LEU A 306 -7.51 -17.18 -36.18
C LEU A 306 -8.36 -18.46 -36.09
N LEU A 307 -9.11 -18.65 -35.00
CA LEU A 307 -9.99 -19.81 -34.84
C LEU A 307 -11.15 -19.79 -35.85
N LEU A 308 -11.78 -18.64 -36.08
CA LEU A 308 -12.84 -18.51 -37.07
C LEU A 308 -12.31 -18.75 -38.49
N GLY A 309 -11.12 -18.24 -38.81
CA GLY A 309 -10.45 -18.48 -40.10
C GLY A 309 -10.09 -19.95 -40.31
N LEU A 310 -9.54 -20.61 -39.28
CA LEU A 310 -9.23 -22.03 -39.31
C LEU A 310 -10.49 -22.88 -39.46
N GLN A 311 -11.54 -22.59 -38.69
CA GLN A 311 -12.83 -23.29 -38.82
C GLN A 311 -13.45 -23.11 -40.20
N TRP A 312 -13.43 -21.88 -40.71
CA TRP A 312 -13.87 -21.59 -42.08
C TRP A 312 -13.11 -22.43 -43.10
N ALA A 313 -11.77 -22.45 -43.01
CA ALA A 313 -10.92 -23.22 -43.93
C ALA A 313 -11.18 -24.74 -43.84
N LEU A 314 -11.37 -25.27 -42.62
CA LEU A 314 -11.66 -26.69 -42.41
C LEU A 314 -13.05 -27.09 -42.94
N ILE A 315 -14.09 -26.31 -42.63
CA ILE A 315 -15.44 -26.59 -43.12
C ILE A 315 -15.49 -26.45 -44.65
N TRP A 316 -14.82 -25.45 -45.20
CA TRP A 316 -14.73 -25.25 -46.64
C TRP A 316 -14.07 -26.43 -47.34
N SER A 317 -12.89 -26.84 -46.86
CA SER A 317 -12.08 -27.90 -47.49
C SER A 317 -12.64 -29.30 -47.29
N ARG A 318 -13.15 -29.61 -46.08
CA ARG A 318 -13.55 -30.99 -45.72
C ARG A 318 -15.02 -31.30 -45.89
N VAL A 319 -15.91 -30.30 -45.80
CA VAL A 319 -17.36 -30.55 -45.84
C VAL A 319 -17.96 -29.97 -47.11
N LEU A 320 -17.74 -28.68 -47.34
CA LEU A 320 -18.53 -27.94 -48.31
C LEU A 320 -18.10 -28.17 -49.77
N ARG A 321 -16.79 -28.25 -50.04
CA ARG A 321 -16.26 -28.51 -51.38
C ARG A 321 -16.62 -29.93 -51.87
N PRO A 322 -16.44 -31.02 -51.08
CA PRO A 322 -16.87 -32.36 -51.48
C PRO A 322 -18.38 -32.48 -51.75
N ILE A 323 -19.22 -31.90 -50.88
CA ILE A 323 -20.68 -31.94 -51.07
C ILE A 323 -21.10 -31.22 -52.36
N GLN A 324 -20.46 -30.10 -52.71
CA GLN A 324 -20.73 -29.39 -53.97
C GLN A 324 -20.32 -30.20 -55.19
N HIS A 325 -19.16 -30.84 -55.13
CA HIS A 325 -18.70 -31.72 -56.21
C HIS A 325 -19.69 -32.88 -56.42
N LEU A 326 -20.09 -33.57 -55.35
CA LEU A 326 -21.09 -34.63 -55.41
C LEU A 326 -22.45 -34.15 -55.93
N THR A 327 -22.88 -32.94 -55.57
CA THR A 327 -24.13 -32.34 -56.06
C THR A 327 -24.05 -32.08 -57.57
N THR A 328 -22.91 -31.55 -58.04
CA THR A 328 -22.67 -31.27 -59.46
C THR A 328 -22.65 -32.58 -60.26
N VAL A 329 -21.95 -33.60 -59.76
CA VAL A 329 -21.93 -34.94 -60.39
C VAL A 329 -23.35 -35.52 -60.45
N ALA A 330 -24.14 -35.42 -59.38
CA ALA A 330 -25.52 -35.91 -59.38
C ALA A 330 -26.40 -35.17 -60.41
N GLU A 331 -26.25 -33.86 -60.57
CA GLU A 331 -26.96 -33.06 -61.57
C GLU A 331 -26.55 -33.45 -63.00
N GLU A 332 -25.25 -33.59 -63.27
CA GLU A 332 -24.75 -34.01 -64.58
C GLU A 332 -25.19 -35.44 -64.95
N LEU A 333 -25.20 -36.36 -63.98
CA LEU A 333 -25.75 -37.70 -64.16
C LEU A 333 -27.24 -37.65 -64.51
N SER A 334 -28.01 -36.76 -63.88
CA SER A 334 -29.44 -36.60 -64.20
C SER A 334 -29.67 -36.07 -65.63
N LEU A 335 -28.70 -35.31 -66.16
CA LEU A 335 -28.71 -34.78 -67.53
C LEU A 335 -28.12 -35.76 -68.56
N GLY A 336 -27.80 -37.00 -68.15
CA GLY A 336 -27.29 -38.05 -69.04
C GLY A 336 -25.79 -37.97 -69.35
N LYS A 337 -25.01 -37.23 -68.57
CA LYS A 337 -23.54 -37.19 -68.69
C LYS A 337 -22.91 -38.18 -67.70
N TRP A 338 -22.41 -39.30 -68.20
CA TRP A 338 -22.02 -40.47 -67.37
C TRP A 338 -20.51 -40.62 -67.10
N ASN A 339 -19.67 -39.68 -67.54
CA ASN A 339 -18.21 -39.84 -67.55
C ASN A 339 -17.50 -38.99 -66.49
N HIS A 340 -17.94 -39.06 -65.23
CA HIS A 340 -17.34 -38.32 -64.12
C HIS A 340 -16.65 -39.26 -63.12
N THR A 341 -15.45 -38.88 -62.68
CA THR A 341 -14.72 -39.52 -61.59
C THR A 341 -15.13 -38.89 -60.26
N ILE A 342 -15.58 -39.71 -59.32
CA ILE A 342 -15.95 -39.28 -57.97
C ILE A 342 -14.79 -39.58 -57.02
N ASP A 343 -13.92 -38.60 -56.82
CA ASP A 343 -12.70 -38.76 -55.99
C ASP A 343 -13.03 -38.96 -54.50
N GLU A 344 -14.19 -38.45 -54.07
CA GLU A 344 -14.68 -38.53 -52.69
C GLU A 344 -14.98 -39.97 -52.22
N VAL A 345 -15.03 -40.95 -53.13
CA VAL A 345 -15.29 -42.37 -52.82
C VAL A 345 -14.29 -42.95 -51.81
N ASN A 346 -13.07 -42.40 -51.77
CA ASN A 346 -12.00 -42.83 -50.87
C ASN A 346 -12.12 -42.24 -49.46
N LEU A 347 -13.02 -41.27 -49.24
CA LEU A 347 -13.24 -40.70 -47.91
C LEU A 347 -13.86 -41.76 -46.97
N LYS A 348 -13.39 -41.79 -45.72
CA LYS A 348 -13.80 -42.75 -44.68
C LYS A 348 -14.89 -42.19 -43.76
N ASP A 349 -15.64 -41.21 -44.22
CA ASP A 349 -16.70 -40.52 -43.47
C ASP A 349 -18.07 -40.67 -44.17
N GLU A 350 -19.08 -39.94 -43.69
CA GLU A 350 -20.42 -39.90 -44.24
C GLU A 350 -20.44 -39.36 -45.68
N ILE A 351 -19.54 -38.43 -46.01
CA ILE A 351 -19.39 -37.88 -47.36
C ILE A 351 -18.89 -38.96 -48.31
N GLY A 352 -17.89 -39.74 -47.91
CA GLY A 352 -17.43 -40.89 -48.70
C GLY A 352 -18.49 -41.97 -48.85
N THR A 353 -19.32 -42.17 -47.82
CA THR A 353 -20.45 -43.11 -47.89
C THR A 353 -21.50 -42.64 -48.89
N LEU A 354 -21.80 -41.34 -48.92
CA LEU A 354 -22.66 -40.72 -49.94
C LEU A 354 -22.05 -40.83 -51.34
N ALA A 355 -20.75 -40.54 -51.49
CA ALA A 355 -20.03 -40.66 -52.76
C ALA A 355 -20.09 -42.10 -53.33
N ARG A 356 -19.87 -43.11 -52.47
CA ARG A 356 -20.02 -44.53 -52.83
C ARG A 356 -21.45 -44.89 -53.23
N ALA A 357 -22.46 -44.33 -52.56
CA ALA A 357 -23.86 -44.54 -52.92
C ALA A 357 -24.19 -43.93 -54.29
N ILE A 358 -23.78 -42.69 -54.54
CA ILE A 358 -23.96 -42.00 -55.84
C ILE A 358 -23.23 -42.75 -56.96
N SER A 359 -21.99 -43.22 -56.72
CA SER A 359 -21.23 -44.01 -57.70
C SER A 359 -21.94 -45.33 -58.07
N ARG A 360 -22.45 -46.07 -57.08
CA ARG A 360 -23.23 -47.29 -57.34
C ARG A 360 -24.52 -47.01 -58.13
N LEU A 361 -25.22 -45.93 -57.79
CA LEU A 361 -26.43 -45.51 -58.51
C LEU A 361 -26.11 -45.14 -59.95
N SER A 362 -25.07 -44.31 -60.19
CA SER A 362 -24.60 -43.92 -61.51
C SER A 362 -24.32 -45.13 -62.42
N ASN A 363 -23.56 -46.10 -61.91
CA ASN A 363 -23.25 -47.34 -62.64
C ASN A 363 -24.51 -48.15 -62.96
N SER A 364 -25.45 -48.22 -62.02
CA SER A 364 -26.70 -48.98 -62.20
C SER A 364 -27.61 -48.34 -63.25
N VAL A 365 -27.75 -47.02 -63.24
CA VAL A 365 -28.55 -46.27 -64.21
C VAL A 365 -27.90 -46.32 -65.61
N ARG A 366 -26.57 -46.17 -65.70
CA ARG A 366 -25.84 -46.31 -66.97
C ARG A 366 -26.09 -47.67 -67.63
N LEU A 367 -25.96 -48.76 -66.85
CA LEU A 367 -26.23 -50.12 -67.34
C LEU A 367 -27.69 -50.31 -67.78
N ALA A 368 -28.65 -49.70 -67.07
CA ALA A 368 -30.05 -49.74 -67.46
C ALA A 368 -30.31 -48.98 -68.78
N MET A 369 -29.73 -47.80 -68.95
CA MET A 369 -29.85 -47.01 -70.20
C MET A 369 -29.16 -47.69 -71.39
N GLU A 370 -27.97 -48.28 -71.22
CA GLU A 370 -27.30 -49.04 -72.28
C GLU A 370 -28.16 -50.23 -72.76
N ARG A 371 -28.80 -50.94 -71.83
CA ARG A 371 -29.72 -52.05 -72.16
C ARG A 371 -30.95 -51.58 -72.91
N LEU A 372 -31.48 -50.39 -72.59
CA LEU A 372 -32.60 -49.78 -73.31
C LEU A 372 -32.20 -49.29 -74.70
N SER A 373 -30.97 -48.81 -74.89
CA SER A 373 -30.47 -48.33 -76.19
C SER A 373 -30.11 -49.43 -77.20
N LYS A 374 -29.95 -50.67 -76.74
CA LYS A 374 -29.60 -51.85 -77.56
C LYS A 374 -30.83 -52.69 -77.99
N ARG A 375 -32.03 -52.27 -77.60
CA ARG A 375 -33.31 -52.75 -78.15
C ARG A 375 -33.84 -51.69 -79.09
#